data_AF-A0A925YPF8-F1
#
_entry.id   AF-A0A925YPF8-F1
#
_cell.length_a   1.000
_cell.length_b   1.000
_cell.length_c   1.000
_cell.angle_alpha   90.00
_cell.angle_beta   90.00
_cell.angle_gamma   90.00
#
_symmetry.space_group_name_H-M   'P 1'
#
loop_
_entity.id
_entity.type
_entity.pdbx_description
1 polymer ?
#
loop_
_entity_poly.entity_id
_entity_poly.type
_entity_poly.pdbx_seq_one_letter_code
_entity_poly.pdbx_strand_id
1 'polypeptide(L)'
;IWIALFPFLFTLLAGAFAGVIFEPLSLAVERVVRGTDTADIAPLSGSAAFGDTVARLVLSVMLALLSFGLGFVLGPVPGILTASIIGLLDYTSPIYARRGKTLGPQWRDLFGALNARTVTFALAAGFVSLIPIVGVLMLPGMIAGGTLLVLGRDPKSAGG
;
A
#
# COMPACT_ATOMS: atom_id res chain seq x y z
N ILE A 1 -3.93 -10.96 -26.20
CA ILE A 1 -4.34 -9.56 -25.87
C ILE A 1 -5.19 -9.54 -24.60
N TRP A 2 -6.37 -10.18 -24.55
CA TRP A 2 -7.24 -10.18 -23.35
C TRP A 2 -6.58 -10.73 -22.07
N ILE A 3 -5.83 -11.84 -22.15
CA ILE A 3 -5.11 -12.42 -21.01
C ILE A 3 -4.02 -11.48 -20.44
N ALA A 4 -3.46 -10.59 -21.27
CA ALA A 4 -2.47 -9.61 -20.84
C ALA A 4 -3.11 -8.31 -20.31
N LEU A 5 -4.28 -7.93 -20.85
CA LEU A 5 -5.05 -6.74 -20.45
C LEU A 5 -5.85 -6.95 -19.16
N PHE A 6 -6.37 -8.16 -18.94
CA PHE A 6 -7.23 -8.47 -17.80
C PHE A 6 -6.54 -8.25 -16.45
N PRO A 7 -5.29 -8.71 -16.21
CA PRO A 7 -4.58 -8.41 -14.97
C PRO A 7 -4.41 -6.90 -14.74
N PHE A 8 -4.12 -6.13 -15.79
CA PHE A 8 -3.97 -4.67 -15.70
C PHE A 8 -5.29 -3.97 -15.36
N LEU A 9 -6.38 -4.30 -16.07
CA LEU A 9 -7.71 -3.75 -15.81
C LEU A 9 -8.22 -4.16 -14.43
N PHE A 10 -8.03 -5.41 -14.04
CA PHE A 10 -8.37 -5.90 -12.70
C PHE A 10 -7.59 -5.16 -11.62
N THR A 11 -6.28 -4.95 -11.80
CA THR A 11 -5.45 -4.23 -10.82
C THR A 11 -5.82 -2.75 -10.75
N LEU A 12 -6.14 -2.13 -11.89
CA LEU A 12 -6.58 -0.74 -11.95
C LEU A 12 -7.94 -0.56 -11.27
N LEU A 13 -8.90 -1.46 -11.52
CA LEU A 13 -10.20 -1.46 -10.85
C LEU A 13 -10.04 -1.79 -9.36
N ALA A 14 -9.29 -2.83 -9.02
CA ALA A 14 -9.03 -3.21 -7.63
C ALA A 14 -8.34 -2.08 -6.87
N GLY A 15 -7.39 -1.37 -7.45
CA GLY A 15 -6.73 -0.20 -6.86
C GLY A 15 -7.69 0.97 -6.66
N ALA A 16 -8.55 1.26 -7.64
CA ALA A 16 -9.55 2.32 -7.55
C ALA A 16 -10.63 2.02 -6.48
N PHE A 17 -11.05 0.75 -6.36
CA PHE A 17 -12.05 0.33 -5.38
C PHE A 17 -11.46 0.02 -4.00
N ALA A 18 -10.18 -0.34 -3.91
CA ALA A 18 -9.53 -0.65 -2.64
C ALA A 18 -9.53 0.55 -1.69
N GLY A 19 -9.31 1.75 -2.20
CA GLY A 19 -9.41 2.98 -1.39
C GLY A 19 -10.77 3.12 -0.72
N VAL A 20 -11.86 2.92 -1.46
CA VAL A 20 -13.23 3.05 -0.96
C VAL A 20 -13.64 1.89 -0.05
N ILE A 21 -13.28 0.67 -0.42
CA ILE A 21 -13.71 -0.55 0.30
C ILE A 21 -12.96 -0.71 1.61
N PHE A 22 -11.68 -0.35 1.65
CA PHE A 22 -10.81 -0.65 2.79
C PHE A 22 -10.51 0.54 3.67
N GLU A 23 -10.95 1.75 3.30
CA GLU A 23 -10.96 2.90 4.20
C GLU A 23 -11.75 2.61 5.50
N PRO A 24 -12.99 2.07 5.46
CA PRO A 24 -13.72 1.67 6.68
C PRO A 24 -12.98 0.64 7.53
N LEU A 25 -12.31 -0.33 6.89
CA LEU A 25 -11.53 -1.35 7.60
C LEU A 25 -10.35 -0.73 8.33
N SER A 26 -9.56 0.09 7.64
CA SER A 26 -8.42 0.77 8.22
C SER A 26 -8.85 1.71 9.37
N LEU A 27 -10.04 2.31 9.27
CA LEU A 27 -10.62 3.17 10.31
C LEU A 27 -11.02 2.34 11.53
N ALA A 28 -11.68 1.19 11.32
CA ALA A 28 -12.05 0.27 12.39
C ALA A 28 -10.81 -0.24 13.15
N VAL A 29 -9.73 -0.58 12.44
CA VAL A 29 -8.45 -0.99 13.04
C VAL A 29 -7.86 0.15 13.88
N GLU A 30 -7.82 1.37 13.35
CA GLU A 30 -7.30 2.53 14.09
C GLU A 30 -8.11 2.82 15.36
N ARG A 31 -9.44 2.75 15.29
CA ARG A 31 -10.34 2.89 16.45
C ARG A 31 -10.08 1.83 17.52
N VAL A 32 -9.94 0.56 17.14
CA VAL A 32 -9.66 -0.53 18.07
C VAL A 32 -8.32 -0.33 18.78
N VAL A 33 -7.31 0.15 18.06
CA VAL A 33 -5.95 0.34 18.60
C VAL A 33 -5.84 1.59 19.47
N ARG A 34 -6.51 2.68 19.11
CA ARG A 34 -6.39 3.98 19.80
C ARG A 34 -7.47 4.25 20.84
N GLY A 35 -8.54 3.46 20.87
CA GLY A 35 -9.66 3.64 21.80
C GLY A 35 -10.39 4.97 21.67
N THR A 36 -10.17 5.72 20.59
CA THR A 36 -10.75 7.04 20.33
C THR A 36 -11.20 7.15 18.88
N ASP A 37 -12.25 7.92 18.64
CA ASP A 37 -12.54 8.44 17.30
C ASP A 37 -11.44 9.46 16.96
N THR A 38 -10.34 8.97 16.41
CA THR A 38 -9.32 9.86 15.86
C THR A 38 -9.94 10.64 14.72
N ALA A 39 -10.05 11.96 14.91
CA ALA A 39 -10.56 12.88 13.91
C ALA A 39 -9.87 12.63 12.56
N ASP A 40 -10.66 12.43 11.51
CA ASP A 40 -10.20 12.47 10.13
C ASP A 40 -9.44 13.77 9.92
N ILE A 41 -8.10 13.68 9.84
CA ILE A 41 -7.27 14.85 9.66
C ILE A 41 -7.32 15.18 8.17
N ALA A 42 -8.37 15.90 7.78
CA ALA A 42 -8.59 16.45 6.43
C ALA A 42 -8.33 15.43 5.31
N PRO A 43 -9.33 14.60 4.94
CA PRO A 43 -9.19 13.65 3.84
C PRO A 43 -8.76 14.37 2.55
N LEU A 44 -8.04 13.65 1.68
CA LEU A 44 -7.62 14.17 0.39
C LEU A 44 -8.81 14.75 -0.38
N SER A 45 -8.65 15.93 -0.97
CA SER A 45 -9.63 16.47 -1.92
C SER A 45 -9.75 15.53 -3.12
N GLY A 46 -10.91 15.52 -3.80
CA GLY A 46 -11.14 14.62 -4.93
C GLY A 46 -10.08 14.72 -6.04
N SER A 47 -9.59 15.93 -6.33
CA SER A 47 -8.51 16.15 -7.30
C SER A 47 -7.16 15.63 -6.80
N ALA A 48 -6.86 15.78 -5.50
CA ALA A 48 -5.64 15.24 -4.90
C ALA A 48 -5.68 13.70 -4.86
N ALA A 49 -6.84 13.10 -4.57
CA ALA A 49 -7.03 11.65 -4.61
C ALA A 49 -6.89 11.08 -6.01
N PHE A 50 -7.41 11.77 -7.03
CA PHE A 50 -7.21 11.40 -8.43
C PHE A 50 -5.74 11.49 -8.84
N GLY A 51 -5.08 12.61 -8.50
CA GLY A 51 -3.64 12.79 -8.74
C GLY A 51 -2.79 11.72 -8.06
N ASP A 52 -3.14 11.33 -6.83
CA ASP A 52 -2.49 10.24 -6.09
C ASP A 52 -2.64 8.90 -6.81
N THR A 53 -3.86 8.60 -7.27
CA THR A 53 -4.15 7.36 -8.01
C THR A 53 -3.34 7.28 -9.31
N VAL A 54 -3.27 8.38 -10.07
CA VAL A 54 -2.45 8.46 -11.29
C VAL A 54 -0.97 8.29 -10.96
N ALA A 55 -0.47 8.96 -9.93
CA ALA A 55 0.93 8.86 -9.52
C ALA A 55 1.31 7.41 -9.11
N ARG A 56 0.44 6.72 -8.38
CA ARG A 56 0.62 5.30 -8.04
C ARG A 56 0.64 4.41 -9.28
N LEU A 57 -0.30 4.62 -10.20
CA LEU A 57 -0.34 3.83 -11.44
C LEU A 57 0.94 4.00 -12.25
N VAL A 58 1.41 5.24 -12.42
CA VAL A 58 2.67 5.54 -13.11
C VAL A 58 3.85 4.88 -12.41
N LEU A 59 3.95 4.99 -11.08
CA LEU A 59 5.01 4.35 -10.30
C LEU A 59 5.00 2.83 -10.49
N SER A 60 3.84 2.18 -10.38
CA SER A 60 3.69 0.74 -10.55
C SER A 60 4.11 0.28 -11.95
N VAL A 61 3.74 1.01 -13.00
CA VAL A 61 4.18 0.73 -14.37
C VAL A 61 5.70 0.88 -14.50
N MET A 62 6.28 1.95 -13.98
CA MET A 62 7.74 2.16 -14.03
C MET A 62 8.51 1.06 -13.31
N LEU A 63 8.10 0.69 -12.10
CA LEU A 63 8.75 -0.38 -11.32
C LEU A 63 8.56 -1.75 -11.97
N ALA A 64 7.42 -2.02 -12.60
CA ALA A 64 7.18 -3.25 -13.34
C ALA A 64 8.09 -3.36 -14.56
N LEU A 65 8.24 -2.30 -15.35
CA LEU A 65 9.14 -2.27 -16.51
C LEU A 65 10.61 -2.43 -16.08
N LEU A 66 11.02 -1.74 -15.02
CA LEU A 66 12.37 -1.88 -14.48
C LEU A 66 12.63 -3.31 -13.99
N SER A 67 11.70 -3.88 -13.23
CA SER A 67 11.78 -5.26 -12.76
C SER A 67 11.83 -6.26 -13.90
N PHE A 68 11.04 -6.06 -14.94
CA PHE A 68 11.04 -6.92 -16.12
C PHE A 68 12.42 -6.91 -16.80
N GLY A 69 13.00 -5.73 -16.98
CA GLY A 69 14.35 -5.59 -17.54
C GLY A 69 15.43 -6.25 -16.67
N LEU A 70 15.40 -6.03 -15.36
CA LEU A 70 16.36 -6.63 -14.42
C LEU A 70 16.17 -8.15 -14.28
N GLY A 71 14.95 -8.64 -14.50
CA GLY A 71 14.62 -10.05 -14.36
C GLY A 71 15.36 -10.97 -15.34
N PHE A 72 15.80 -10.45 -16.48
CA PHE A 72 16.63 -11.20 -17.42
C PHE A 72 18.01 -11.57 -16.85
N VAL A 73 18.55 -10.76 -15.93
CA VAL A 73 19.88 -10.95 -15.34
C VAL A 73 19.78 -11.56 -13.94
N LEU A 74 18.81 -11.11 -13.15
CA LEU A 74 18.69 -11.42 -11.72
C LEU A 74 17.58 -12.45 -11.42
N GLY A 75 16.91 -12.97 -12.45
CA GLY A 75 15.81 -13.92 -12.31
C GLY A 75 14.57 -13.28 -11.63
N PRO A 76 13.86 -13.99 -10.74
CA PRO A 76 12.60 -13.50 -10.17
C PRO A 76 12.78 -12.45 -9.07
N VAL A 77 14.00 -12.20 -8.58
CA VAL A 77 14.27 -11.35 -7.42
C VAL A 77 13.75 -9.91 -7.60
N PRO A 78 13.99 -9.21 -8.72
CA PRO A 78 13.48 -7.86 -8.92
C PRO A 78 11.95 -7.80 -8.86
N GLY A 79 11.26 -8.84 -9.34
CA GLY A 79 9.80 -8.93 -9.32
C GLY A 79 9.25 -8.95 -7.91
N ILE A 80 9.85 -9.77 -7.04
CA ILE A 80 9.49 -9.87 -5.63
C ILE A 80 9.71 -8.53 -4.91
N LEU A 81 10.83 -7.85 -5.18
CA LEU A 81 11.15 -6.56 -4.57
C LEU A 81 10.18 -5.46 -5.04
N THR A 82 9.88 -5.40 -6.33
CA THR A 82 8.88 -4.46 -6.87
C THR A 82 7.51 -4.70 -6.25
N ALA A 83 7.07 -5.96 -6.17
CA ALA A 83 5.79 -6.28 -5.54
C ALA A 83 5.77 -5.96 -4.04
N SER A 84 6.90 -6.12 -3.35
CA SER A 84 7.06 -5.74 -1.93
C SER A 84 6.88 -4.23 -1.73
N ILE A 85 7.47 -3.41 -2.60
CA ILE A 85 7.37 -1.94 -2.55
C ILE A 85 5.95 -1.49 -2.86
N ILE A 86 5.36 -1.99 -3.95
CA ILE A 86 4.00 -1.64 -4.36
C ILE A 86 3.00 -2.05 -3.27
N GLY A 87 3.10 -3.30 -2.78
CA GLY A 87 2.23 -3.79 -1.71
C GLY A 87 2.36 -2.96 -0.42
N LEU A 88 3.57 -2.59 -0.02
CA LEU A 88 3.76 -1.69 1.13
C LEU A 88 3.00 -0.36 0.94
N LEU A 89 3.12 0.26 -0.24
CA LEU A 89 2.48 1.54 -0.55
C LEU A 89 0.96 1.43 -0.65
N ASP A 90 0.44 0.33 -1.20
CA ASP A 90 -0.99 0.14 -1.41
C ASP A 90 -1.69 -0.23 -0.10
N TYR A 91 -1.12 -1.14 0.69
CA TYR A 91 -1.71 -1.59 1.95
C TYR A 91 -1.65 -0.54 3.06
N THR A 92 -0.72 0.42 2.97
CA THR A 92 -0.69 1.57 3.89
C THR A 92 -1.47 2.78 3.36
N SER A 93 -1.85 2.80 2.07
CA SER A 93 -2.50 3.96 1.46
C SER A 93 -3.76 4.45 2.20
N PRO A 94 -4.66 3.59 2.74
CA PRO A 94 -5.91 4.09 3.30
C PRO A 94 -5.70 4.97 4.55
N ILE A 95 -4.76 4.62 5.43
CA ILE A 95 -4.44 5.44 6.61
C ILE A 95 -3.72 6.75 6.22
N TYR A 96 -2.90 6.74 5.16
CA TYR A 96 -2.26 7.96 4.65
C TYR A 96 -3.27 8.90 3.97
N ALA A 97 -4.19 8.36 3.17
CA ALA A 97 -5.24 9.12 2.50
C ALA A 97 -6.16 9.85 3.49
N ARG A 98 -6.56 9.18 4.58
CA ARG A 98 -7.32 9.79 5.69
C ARG A 98 -6.61 10.93 6.40
N ARG A 99 -5.28 10.96 6.32
CA ARG A 99 -4.42 11.99 6.90
C ARG A 99 -4.01 13.06 5.87
N GLY A 100 -4.67 13.09 4.71
CA GLY A 100 -4.40 14.06 3.64
C GLY A 100 -3.03 13.88 2.98
N LYS A 101 -2.41 12.70 3.09
CA LYS A 101 -1.06 12.44 2.55
C LYS A 101 -1.13 11.66 1.23
N THR A 102 -0.52 12.23 0.20
CA THR A 102 -0.31 11.58 -1.10
C THR A 102 0.94 10.69 -1.11
N LEU A 103 1.20 10.04 -2.24
CA LEU A 103 2.28 9.09 -2.48
C LEU A 103 3.67 9.65 -2.13
N GLY A 104 3.95 10.92 -2.45
CA GLY A 104 5.23 11.54 -2.14
C GLY A 104 5.50 11.63 -0.63
N PRO A 105 4.62 12.30 0.15
CA PRO A 105 4.69 12.30 1.61
C PRO A 105 4.70 10.88 2.23
N GLN A 106 3.86 9.98 1.74
CA GLN A 106 3.84 8.58 2.18
C GLN A 106 5.19 7.89 1.95
N TRP A 107 5.75 8.02 0.75
CA TRP A 107 7.05 7.45 0.39
C TRP A 107 8.13 7.95 1.34
N ARG A 108 8.17 9.26 1.60
CA ARG A 108 9.14 9.85 2.53
C ARG A 108 8.97 9.30 3.95
N ASP A 109 7.75 9.13 4.44
CA ASP A 109 7.49 8.63 5.80
C ASP A 109 7.86 7.13 5.95
N LEU A 110 7.63 6.32 4.92
CA LEU A 110 7.91 4.90 4.93
C LEU A 110 9.40 4.59 4.69
N PHE A 111 10.00 5.24 3.69
CA PHE A 111 11.37 4.98 3.25
C PHE A 111 12.42 5.90 3.91
N GLY A 112 12.03 7.09 4.37
CA GLY A 112 12.95 8.01 5.06
C GLY A 112 13.30 7.58 6.50
N ALA A 113 12.52 6.67 7.08
CA ALA A 113 12.75 6.10 8.41
C ALA A 113 12.66 4.57 8.38
N LEU A 114 13.32 3.93 7.40
CA LEU A 114 13.30 2.47 7.26
C LEU A 114 13.66 1.79 8.58
N ASN A 115 12.76 0.92 9.05
CA ASN A 115 12.98 0.07 10.20
C ASN A 115 12.64 -1.37 9.87
N ALA A 116 13.03 -2.29 10.76
CA ALA A 116 12.81 -3.72 10.56
C ALA A 116 11.33 -4.05 10.29
N ARG A 117 10.39 -3.40 10.99
CA ARG A 117 8.95 -3.62 10.79
C ARG A 117 8.50 -3.26 9.37
N THR A 118 8.96 -2.13 8.81
CA THR A 118 8.63 -1.75 7.41
C THR A 118 9.17 -2.79 6.43
N VAL A 119 10.43 -3.20 6.60
CA VAL A 119 11.08 -4.12 5.68
C VAL A 119 10.40 -5.48 5.72
N THR A 120 10.14 -6.02 6.92
CA THR A 120 9.46 -7.31 7.07
C THR A 120 8.04 -7.26 6.51
N PHE A 121 7.30 -6.17 6.74
CA PHE A 121 5.96 -6.01 6.17
C PHE A 121 5.99 -5.92 4.64
N ALA A 122 6.92 -5.15 4.07
CA ALA A 122 7.08 -5.05 2.62
C ALA A 122 7.39 -6.41 2.00
N LEU A 123 8.33 -7.15 2.57
CA LEU A 123 8.66 -8.51 2.10
C LEU A 123 7.46 -9.45 2.20
N ALA A 124 6.72 -9.41 3.31
CA ALA A 124 5.50 -10.20 3.47
C ALA A 124 4.46 -9.86 2.39
N ALA A 125 4.27 -8.57 2.09
CA ALA A 125 3.42 -8.11 0.99
C ALA A 125 3.88 -8.68 -0.37
N GLY A 126 5.18 -8.63 -0.64
CA GLY A 126 5.76 -9.22 -1.84
C GLY A 126 5.53 -10.72 -1.95
N PHE A 127 5.76 -11.49 -0.89
CA PHE A 127 5.52 -12.94 -0.87
C PHE A 127 4.04 -13.28 -1.05
N VAL A 128 3.14 -12.57 -0.36
CA VAL A 128 1.70 -12.76 -0.49
C VAL A 128 1.23 -12.51 -1.93
N SER A 129 1.84 -11.56 -2.63
CA SER A 129 1.53 -11.26 -4.04
C SER A 129 1.95 -12.35 -5.03
N LEU A 130 2.83 -13.28 -4.65
CA LEU A 130 3.28 -14.37 -5.53
C LEU A 130 2.18 -15.39 -5.82
N ILE A 131 1.19 -15.50 -4.93
CA ILE A 131 0.09 -16.45 -5.06
C ILE A 131 -1.22 -15.64 -5.15
N PRO A 132 -1.80 -15.46 -6.35
CA PRO A 132 -2.92 -14.53 -6.56
C PRO A 132 -4.11 -14.74 -5.62
N ILE A 133 -4.50 -16.00 -5.39
CA ILE A 133 -5.61 -16.36 -4.49
C ILE A 133 -5.29 -15.96 -3.04
N VAL A 134 -4.06 -16.20 -2.59
CA VAL A 134 -3.62 -15.81 -1.25
C VAL A 134 -3.61 -14.29 -1.13
N GLY A 135 -3.13 -13.57 -2.14
CA GLY A 135 -3.18 -12.11 -2.19
C GLY A 135 -4.59 -11.55 -2.01
N VAL A 136 -5.57 -12.10 -2.72
CA VAL A 136 -6.98 -11.66 -2.60
C VAL A 136 -7.56 -11.98 -1.23
N LEU A 137 -7.30 -13.17 -0.68
CA LEU A 137 -7.81 -13.55 0.64
C LEU A 137 -7.14 -12.78 1.78
N MET A 138 -5.87 -12.42 1.63
CA MET A 138 -5.09 -11.71 2.63
C MET A 138 -5.24 -10.19 2.56
N LEU A 139 -5.86 -9.64 1.52
CA LEU A 139 -6.06 -8.19 1.34
C LEU A 139 -6.56 -7.47 2.62
N PRO A 140 -7.62 -7.93 3.30
CA PRO A 140 -8.09 -7.30 4.53
C PRO A 140 -7.03 -7.32 5.65
N GLY A 141 -6.34 -8.44 5.82
CA GLY A 141 -5.28 -8.60 6.82
C GLY A 141 -4.06 -7.74 6.52
N MET A 142 -3.67 -7.64 5.25
CA MET A 142 -2.58 -6.78 4.81
C MET A 142 -2.89 -5.31 5.04
N ILE A 143 -4.13 -4.88 4.79
CA ILE A 143 -4.53 -3.49 5.06
C ILE A 143 -4.56 -3.20 6.56
N ALA A 144 -5.12 -4.10 7.36
CA ALA A 144 -5.06 -3.98 8.82
C ALA A 144 -3.61 -3.90 9.32
N GLY A 145 -2.72 -4.76 8.81
CA GLY A 145 -1.30 -4.75 9.11
C GLY A 145 -0.60 -3.45 8.66
N GLY A 146 -0.95 -2.93 7.49
CA GLY A 146 -0.46 -1.64 6.98
C GLY A 146 -0.88 -0.48 7.88
N THR A 147 -2.13 -0.47 8.33
CA THR A 147 -2.62 0.49 9.33
C THR A 147 -1.81 0.39 10.63
N LEU A 148 -1.63 -0.81 11.18
CA LEU A 148 -0.84 -1.02 12.41
C LEU A 148 0.63 -0.60 12.25
N LEU A 149 1.22 -0.84 11.08
CA LEU A 149 2.59 -0.42 10.78
C LEU A 149 2.72 1.10 10.87
N VAL A 150 1.77 1.85 10.30
CA VAL A 150 1.78 3.32 10.34
C VAL A 150 1.52 3.83 11.74
N LEU A 151 0.56 3.24 12.46
CA LEU A 151 0.28 3.61 13.85
C LEU A 151 1.47 3.39 14.77
N GLY A 152 2.20 2.28 14.61
CA GLY A 152 3.40 1.98 15.39
C GLY A 152 4.58 2.93 15.13
N ARG A 153 4.47 3.84 14.15
CA ARG A 153 5.46 4.90 13.85
C ARG A 153 5.08 6.25 14.43
N ASP A 154 3.83 6.45 14.84
CA ASP A 154 3.40 7.71 15.42
C ASP A 154 3.98 7.83 16.85
N PRO A 155 4.68 8.94 17.19
CA PRO A 155 5.27 9.11 18.52
C PRO A 155 4.22 9.13 19.65
N LYS A 156 2.96 9.46 19.34
CA LYS A 156 1.84 9.37 20.28
C LYS A 156 1.51 7.92 20.72
N SER A 157 2.02 6.91 20.02
CA SER A 157 1.82 5.50 20.32
C SER A 157 2.84 4.92 21.30
N ALA A 158 3.87 5.69 21.69
CA ALA A 158 4.93 5.27 22.61
C ALA A 158 4.71 5.74 24.06
N GLY A 159 3.56 6.36 24.37
CA GLY A 159 3.22 6.93 25.68
C GLY A 159 2.08 6.23 26.42
N GLY A 160 1.80 4.97 26.11
CA GLY A 160 0.81 4.13 26.81
C GLY A 160 1.48 3.12 27.73
#